data_AF-A0A1H9YJ72-F1
#
_entry.id   AF-A0A1H9YJ72-F1
#
_cell.length_a   1.000
_cell.length_b   1.000
_cell.length_c   1.000
_cell.angle_alpha   90.00
_cell.angle_beta   90.00
_cell.angle_gamma   90.00
#
_symmetry.space_group_name_H-M   'P 1'
#
loop_
_entity.id
_entity.type
_entity.pdbx_description
1 polymer ?
#
loop_
_entity_poly.entity_id
_entity_poly.type
_entity_poly.pdbx_seq_one_letter_code
_entity_poly.pdbx_strand_id
1 'polypeptide(L)'
;MFKEAPMIDATVFMGMHHQNQGIRDSSLAFFTQRYHSEVRMSFSQIGVCDAIIWKKARELQDVYYPFMDVLHSDMNIQRAGYSNAALTRAANSAALSGLSAEKRLQAAQVLEANCLFYTHDRDYQNCPALKPHLASFEAEHTGHTFPEGLHRLYRASLELIITEEDYRHV
;
A
#
# COMPACT_ATOMS: atom_id res chain seq x y z
N MET A 1 -6.14 16.57 13.82
CA MET A 1 -4.93 15.73 13.78
C MET A 1 -5.37 14.28 13.85
N PHE A 2 -5.02 13.47 12.86
CA PHE A 2 -5.35 12.04 12.85
C PHE A 2 -4.57 11.34 13.97
N LYS A 3 -5.24 10.50 14.76
CA LYS A 3 -4.63 9.78 15.90
C LYS A 3 -4.20 8.36 15.54
N GLU A 4 -4.80 7.80 14.50
CA GLU A 4 -4.55 6.46 14.02
C GLU A 4 -3.35 6.42 13.08
N ALA A 5 -2.63 5.29 13.08
CA ALA A 5 -1.59 5.01 12.10
C ALA A 5 -2.13 5.12 10.65
N PRO A 6 -1.33 5.64 9.71
CA PRO A 6 -1.77 5.82 8.33
C PRO A 6 -2.09 4.48 7.68
N MET A 7 -3.12 4.47 6.85
CA MET A 7 -3.50 3.33 6.04
C MET A 7 -2.87 3.44 4.65
N ILE A 8 -2.44 2.30 4.11
CA ILE A 8 -1.98 2.16 2.74
C ILE A 8 -2.84 1.15 2.00
N ASP A 9 -2.88 1.27 0.68
CA ASP A 9 -3.35 0.19 -0.20
C ASP A 9 -2.17 -0.52 -0.86
N ALA A 10 -2.49 -1.53 -1.66
CA ALA A 10 -1.52 -2.33 -2.38
C ALA A 10 -0.71 -1.49 -3.38
N THR A 11 -1.23 -0.36 -3.87
CA THR A 11 -0.49 0.48 -4.83
C THR A 11 0.77 1.06 -4.20
N VAL A 12 0.71 1.45 -2.92
CA VAL A 12 1.87 1.97 -2.20
C VAL A 12 2.93 0.88 -2.04
N PHE A 13 2.49 -0.32 -1.65
CA PHE A 13 3.36 -1.45 -1.39
C PHE A 13 4.04 -1.94 -2.67
N MET A 14 3.25 -2.30 -3.69
CA MET A 14 3.75 -2.72 -5.01
C MET A 14 4.52 -1.61 -5.72
N GLY A 15 4.25 -0.36 -5.35
CA GLY A 15 4.95 0.82 -5.82
C GLY A 15 6.46 0.73 -5.62
N MET A 16 6.96 0.12 -4.52
CA MET A 16 8.40 -0.05 -4.25
C MET A 16 9.17 -0.81 -5.35
N HIS A 17 8.45 -1.56 -6.20
CA HIS A 17 8.98 -2.36 -7.31
C HIS A 17 8.42 -1.91 -8.66
N HIS A 18 7.71 -0.80 -8.71
CA HIS A 18 7.05 -0.31 -9.91
C HIS A 18 8.06 0.16 -10.96
N GLN A 19 7.79 -0.08 -12.24
CA GLN A 19 8.70 0.28 -13.33
C GLN A 19 8.90 1.81 -13.46
N ASN A 20 7.86 2.59 -13.15
CA ASN A 20 7.94 4.06 -13.09
C ASN A 20 8.75 4.48 -11.86
N GLN A 21 9.89 5.13 -12.10
CA GLN A 21 10.80 5.60 -11.06
C GLN A 21 10.11 6.52 -10.03
N GLY A 22 9.22 7.42 -10.45
CA GLY A 22 8.55 8.36 -9.54
C GLY A 22 7.61 7.69 -8.54
N ILE A 23 6.86 6.67 -8.98
CA ILE A 23 6.03 5.84 -8.10
C ILE A 23 6.93 5.06 -7.14
N ARG A 24 8.00 4.46 -7.68
CA ARG A 24 8.97 3.69 -6.90
C ARG A 24 9.63 4.50 -5.82
N ASP A 25 10.10 5.68 -6.15
CA ASP A 25 10.75 6.59 -5.22
C ASP A 25 9.80 7.06 -4.13
N SER A 26 8.57 7.45 -4.50
CA SER A 26 7.55 7.91 -3.55
C SER A 26 7.15 6.81 -2.57
N SER A 27 6.96 5.58 -3.08
CA SER A 27 6.66 4.42 -2.25
C SER A 27 7.84 4.02 -1.37
N LEU A 28 9.06 3.98 -1.91
CA LEU A 28 10.25 3.66 -1.14
C LEU A 28 10.47 4.67 -0.02
N ALA A 29 10.36 5.97 -0.32
CA ALA A 29 10.47 7.04 0.66
C ALA A 29 9.42 6.89 1.78
N PHE A 30 8.18 6.54 1.42
CA PHE A 30 7.14 6.28 2.43
C PHE A 30 7.56 5.21 3.44
N PHE A 31 8.07 4.06 2.97
CA PHE A 31 8.47 2.96 3.83
C PHE A 31 9.76 3.23 4.60
N THR A 32 10.77 3.86 3.99
CA THR A 32 12.03 4.15 4.69
C THR A 32 11.86 5.21 5.77
N GLN A 33 11.03 6.23 5.54
CA GLN A 33 10.68 7.24 6.55
C GLN A 33 9.89 6.67 7.73
N ARG A 34 9.06 5.65 7.48
CA ARG A 34 8.15 5.06 8.48
C ARG A 34 8.62 3.70 8.99
N TYR A 35 9.86 3.32 8.72
CA TYR A 35 10.36 1.98 9.03
C TYR A 35 10.24 1.62 10.52
N HIS A 36 10.46 2.58 11.42
CA HIS A 36 10.29 2.42 12.87
C HIS A 36 8.92 2.87 13.40
N SER A 37 8.01 3.23 12.50
CA SER A 37 6.66 3.69 12.80
C SER A 37 5.63 2.59 12.50
N GLU A 38 4.38 2.89 12.81
CA GLU A 38 3.26 2.00 12.53
C GLU A 38 2.52 2.39 11.24
N VAL A 39 2.10 1.39 10.46
CA VAL A 39 1.24 1.56 9.28
C VAL A 39 0.14 0.51 9.28
N ARG A 40 -0.97 0.78 8.59
CA ARG A 40 -2.14 -0.12 8.51
C ARG A 40 -2.37 -0.59 7.08
N MET A 41 -2.70 -1.87 6.94
CA MET A 41 -3.13 -2.47 5.68
C MET A 41 -4.20 -3.51 5.94
N SER A 42 -5.17 -3.65 5.03
CA SER A 42 -6.22 -4.66 5.17
C SER A 42 -5.77 -6.01 4.61
N PHE A 43 -6.35 -7.11 5.10
CA PHE A 43 -6.03 -8.45 4.56
C PHE A 43 -6.33 -8.57 3.07
N SER A 44 -7.33 -7.85 2.56
CA SER A 44 -7.65 -7.81 1.14
C SER A 44 -6.54 -7.16 0.31
N GLN A 45 -5.99 -6.05 0.77
CA GLN A 45 -4.90 -5.36 0.09
C GLN A 45 -3.62 -6.22 0.09
N ILE A 46 -3.36 -6.96 1.17
CA ILE A 46 -2.26 -7.94 1.18
C ILE A 46 -2.50 -9.02 0.12
N GLY A 47 -3.73 -9.55 0.04
CA GLY A 47 -4.11 -10.52 -0.99
C GLY A 47 -3.97 -9.99 -2.42
N VAL A 48 -4.23 -8.69 -2.65
CA VAL A 48 -4.00 -8.03 -3.94
C VAL A 48 -2.51 -8.01 -4.29
N CYS A 49 -1.64 -7.66 -3.34
CA CYS A 49 -0.19 -7.74 -3.54
C CYS A 49 0.25 -9.15 -3.91
N ASP A 50 -0.13 -10.16 -3.13
CA ASP A 50 0.26 -11.56 -3.37
C ASP A 50 -0.27 -12.09 -4.70
N ALA A 51 -1.51 -11.72 -5.10
CA ALA A 51 -2.09 -12.13 -6.37
C ALA A 51 -1.29 -11.64 -7.59
N ILE A 52 -0.54 -10.54 -7.46
CA ILE A 52 0.35 -10.05 -8.51
C ILE A 52 1.67 -10.82 -8.49
N ILE A 53 2.25 -11.03 -7.31
CA ILE A 53 3.53 -11.74 -7.16
C ILE A 53 3.41 -13.20 -7.62
N TRP A 54 2.29 -13.87 -7.33
CA TRP A 54 2.03 -15.25 -7.76
C TRP A 54 1.95 -15.44 -9.28
N LYS A 55 1.73 -14.37 -10.05
CA LYS A 55 1.76 -14.41 -11.51
C LYS A 55 3.19 -14.34 -12.08
N LYS A 56 4.18 -14.00 -11.25
CA LYS A 56 5.59 -13.90 -11.67
C LYS A 56 6.25 -15.28 -11.69
N ALA A 57 7.32 -15.40 -12.46
CA ALA A 57 8.14 -16.62 -12.48
C ALA A 57 8.64 -16.95 -11.06
N ARG A 58 8.82 -18.24 -10.76
CA ARG A 58 9.15 -18.69 -9.40
C ARG A 58 10.47 -18.09 -8.92
N GLU A 59 11.44 -17.97 -9.82
CA GLU A 59 12.77 -17.43 -9.56
C GLU A 59 12.68 -15.96 -9.14
N LEU A 60 11.78 -15.19 -9.74
CA LEU A 60 11.52 -13.79 -9.35
C LEU A 60 10.83 -13.70 -7.98
N GLN A 61 9.96 -14.67 -7.64
CA GLN A 61 9.37 -14.75 -6.31
C GLN A 61 10.43 -15.05 -5.25
N ASP A 62 11.37 -15.96 -5.55
CA ASP A 62 12.44 -16.38 -4.62
C ASP A 62 13.41 -15.24 -4.27
N VAL A 63 13.63 -14.29 -5.18
CA VAL A 63 14.43 -13.08 -4.88
C VAL A 63 13.62 -11.98 -4.19
N TYR A 64 12.30 -11.98 -4.35
CA TYR A 64 11.41 -10.97 -3.78
C TYR A 64 11.02 -11.26 -2.33
N TYR A 65 10.61 -12.48 -2.01
CA TYR A 65 10.08 -12.83 -0.70
C TYR A 65 11.06 -12.63 0.47
N PRO A 66 12.39 -12.81 0.34
CA PRO A 66 13.32 -12.51 1.43
C PRO A 66 13.25 -11.05 1.91
N PHE A 67 13.10 -10.07 0.99
CA PHE A 67 12.91 -8.67 1.36
C PHE A 67 11.60 -8.47 2.12
N MET A 68 10.53 -9.08 1.61
CA MET A 68 9.19 -9.00 2.19
C MET A 68 9.12 -9.57 3.59
N ASP A 69 9.68 -10.75 3.80
CA ASP A 69 9.63 -11.47 5.07
C ASP A 69 10.32 -10.65 6.17
N VAL A 70 11.49 -10.07 5.87
CA VAL A 70 12.21 -9.21 6.82
C VAL A 70 11.47 -7.89 7.04
N LEU A 71 11.01 -7.23 5.98
CA LEU A 71 10.23 -5.98 6.14
C LEU A 71 8.98 -6.19 7.00
N HIS A 72 8.24 -7.28 6.77
CA HIS A 72 7.03 -7.62 7.53
C HIS A 72 7.30 -8.07 8.97
N SER A 73 8.52 -8.54 9.26
CA SER A 73 8.95 -8.93 10.60
C SER A 73 9.42 -7.71 11.41
N ASP A 74 10.12 -6.78 10.77
CA ASP A 74 10.73 -5.64 11.45
C ASP A 74 9.80 -4.43 11.55
N MET A 75 9.05 -4.12 10.48
CA MET A 75 8.16 -2.97 10.44
C MET A 75 6.82 -3.30 11.08
N ASN A 76 6.31 -2.39 11.91
CA ASN A 76 5.01 -2.56 12.56
C ASN A 76 3.85 -2.28 11.58
N ILE A 77 3.49 -3.31 10.79
CA ILE A 77 2.35 -3.28 9.87
C ILE A 77 1.14 -3.93 10.55
N GLN A 78 0.18 -3.11 10.96
CA GLN A 78 -1.09 -3.56 11.49
C GLN A 78 -1.98 -4.10 10.37
N ARG A 79 -2.40 -5.35 10.53
CA ARG A 79 -3.20 -6.08 9.55
C ARG A 79 -4.58 -6.34 10.12
N ALA A 80 -5.62 -5.89 9.44
CA ALA A 80 -6.99 -6.03 9.94
C ALA A 80 -7.98 -6.40 8.84
N GLY A 81 -8.99 -7.17 9.23
CA GLY A 81 -10.18 -7.41 8.42
C GLY A 81 -11.18 -6.26 8.50
N TYR A 82 -12.31 -6.43 7.82
CA TYR A 82 -13.40 -5.45 7.84
C TYR A 82 -14.25 -5.57 9.11
N SER A 83 -14.61 -4.43 9.70
CA SER A 83 -15.63 -4.39 10.74
C SER A 83 -17.04 -4.43 10.11
N ASN A 84 -18.06 -4.78 10.91
CA ASN A 84 -19.45 -4.69 10.46
C ASN A 84 -19.85 -3.26 10.03
N ALA A 85 -19.26 -2.23 10.66
CA ALA A 85 -19.52 -0.83 10.31
C ALA A 85 -18.89 -0.49 8.95
N ALA A 86 -17.64 -0.91 8.69
CA ALA A 86 -17.01 -0.80 7.37
C ALA A 86 -17.82 -1.53 6.29
N LEU A 87 -18.25 -2.77 6.54
CA LEU A 87 -19.06 -3.55 5.60
C LEU A 87 -20.38 -2.84 5.27
N THR A 88 -21.09 -2.37 6.30
CA THR A 88 -22.35 -1.64 6.16
C THR A 88 -22.16 -0.34 5.39
N ARG A 89 -21.08 0.40 5.66
CA ARG A 89 -20.76 1.64 4.94
C ARG A 89 -20.41 1.37 3.48
N ALA A 90 -19.59 0.36 3.20
CA ALA A 90 -19.22 -0.01 1.83
C ALA A 90 -20.42 -0.44 0.98
N ALA A 91 -21.41 -1.10 1.59
CA ALA A 91 -22.62 -1.55 0.90
C ALA A 91 -23.60 -0.40 0.60
N ASN A 92 -23.74 0.57 1.53
CA ASN A 92 -24.85 1.52 1.51
C ASN A 92 -24.46 2.97 1.22
N SER A 93 -23.17 3.32 1.24
CA SER A 93 -22.75 4.72 1.08
C SER A 93 -22.83 5.20 -0.36
N ALA A 94 -23.78 6.09 -0.64
CA ALA A 94 -23.89 6.76 -1.94
C ALA A 94 -22.62 7.54 -2.31
N ALA A 95 -21.88 8.04 -1.31
CA ALA A 95 -20.63 8.77 -1.50
C ALA A 95 -19.48 7.90 -2.06
N LEU A 96 -19.62 6.57 -1.98
CA LEU A 96 -18.65 5.60 -2.50
C LEU A 96 -19.12 4.91 -3.79
N SER A 97 -20.27 5.32 -4.35
CA SER A 97 -20.92 4.64 -5.48
C SER A 97 -20.08 4.56 -6.76
N GLY A 98 -19.17 5.52 -6.97
CA GLY A 98 -18.25 5.54 -8.11
C GLY A 98 -17.07 4.56 -8.02
N LEU A 99 -16.89 3.86 -6.89
CA LEU A 99 -15.82 2.88 -6.69
C LEU A 99 -16.33 1.45 -6.93
N SER A 100 -15.42 0.55 -7.36
CA SER A 100 -15.69 -0.90 -7.42
C SER A 100 -16.03 -1.46 -6.04
N ALA A 101 -16.59 -2.66 -5.97
CA ALA A 101 -16.97 -3.28 -4.71
C ALA A 101 -15.77 -3.43 -3.75
N GLU A 102 -14.62 -3.87 -4.26
CA GLU A 102 -13.38 -4.00 -3.49
C GLU A 102 -12.89 -2.63 -3.00
N LYS A 103 -12.93 -1.63 -3.88
CA LYS A 103 -12.51 -0.28 -3.54
C LYS A 103 -13.43 0.39 -2.51
N ARG A 104 -14.74 0.12 -2.57
CA ARG A 104 -15.69 0.61 -1.53
C ARG A 104 -15.35 0.07 -0.14
N LEU A 105 -14.89 -1.18 -0.04
CA LEU A 105 -14.53 -1.79 1.24
C LEU A 105 -13.32 -1.11 1.88
N GLN A 106 -12.25 -0.90 1.11
CA GLN A 106 -11.06 -0.19 1.56
C GLN A 106 -11.39 1.26 1.93
N ALA A 107 -12.12 1.97 1.06
CA ALA A 107 -12.55 3.34 1.32
C ALA A 107 -13.39 3.45 2.60
N ALA A 108 -14.29 2.50 2.83
CA ALA A 108 -15.09 2.45 4.04
C ALA A 108 -14.23 2.30 5.32
N GLN A 109 -13.18 1.46 5.28
CA GLN A 109 -12.25 1.33 6.42
C GLN A 109 -11.48 2.62 6.69
N VAL A 110 -11.00 3.32 5.65
CA VAL A 110 -10.33 4.61 5.81
C VAL A 110 -11.25 5.62 6.50
N LEU A 111 -12.51 5.71 6.04
CA LEU A 111 -13.50 6.65 6.59
C LEU A 111 -13.97 6.25 7.99
N GLU A 112 -13.98 4.97 8.34
CA GLU A 112 -14.29 4.48 9.69
C GLU A 112 -13.15 4.77 10.66
N ALA A 113 -11.92 4.42 10.27
CA ALA A 113 -10.72 4.65 11.07
C ALA A 113 -10.41 6.14 11.22
N ASN A 114 -10.92 6.99 10.32
CA ASN A 114 -10.63 8.41 10.28
C ASN A 114 -9.12 8.65 10.38
N CYS A 115 -8.38 8.14 9.40
CA CYS A 115 -6.92 8.16 9.34
C CYS A 115 -6.43 8.79 8.03
N LEU A 116 -5.12 9.02 7.94
CA LEU A 116 -4.47 9.34 6.67
C LEU A 116 -4.45 8.10 5.77
N PHE A 117 -4.63 8.32 4.47
CA PHE A 117 -4.63 7.28 3.46
C PHE A 117 -3.66 7.61 2.33
N TYR A 118 -2.67 6.74 2.14
CA TYR A 118 -1.71 6.83 1.04
C TYR A 118 -2.10 5.85 -0.06
N THR A 119 -2.13 6.35 -1.29
CA THR A 119 -2.50 5.57 -2.48
C THR A 119 -2.02 6.27 -3.75
N HIS A 120 -1.58 5.48 -4.73
CA HIS A 120 -1.35 5.90 -6.11
C HIS A 120 -2.56 5.64 -7.02
N ASP A 121 -3.62 5.01 -6.50
CA ASP A 121 -4.83 4.67 -7.24
C ASP A 121 -5.66 5.92 -7.57
N ARG A 122 -5.93 6.11 -8.86
CA ARG A 122 -6.65 7.29 -9.34
C ARG A 122 -8.13 7.30 -8.93
N ASP A 123 -8.77 6.15 -8.76
CA ASP A 123 -10.18 6.11 -8.38
C ASP A 123 -10.35 6.57 -6.93
N TYR A 124 -9.44 6.17 -6.04
CA TYR A 124 -9.41 6.71 -4.68
C TYR A 124 -9.07 8.20 -4.67
N GLN A 125 -8.07 8.64 -5.44
CA GLN A 125 -7.68 10.04 -5.53
C GLN A 125 -8.83 10.94 -6.04
N ASN A 126 -9.64 10.42 -6.95
CA ASN A 126 -10.79 11.13 -7.51
C ASN A 126 -12.06 10.98 -6.66
N CYS A 127 -12.08 10.11 -5.65
CA CYS A 127 -13.23 9.91 -4.77
C CYS A 127 -13.42 11.12 -3.84
N PRO A 128 -14.52 11.90 -3.97
CA PRO A 128 -14.72 13.10 -3.14
C PRO A 128 -14.76 12.81 -1.64
N ALA A 129 -15.31 11.67 -1.25
CA ALA A 129 -15.42 11.26 0.16
C ALA A 129 -14.05 11.05 0.82
N LEU A 130 -13.04 10.61 0.04
CA LEU A 130 -11.71 10.32 0.56
C LEU A 130 -10.79 11.55 0.61
N LYS A 131 -11.12 12.65 -0.08
CA LYS A 131 -10.26 13.83 -0.16
C LYS A 131 -9.71 14.33 1.18
N PRO A 132 -10.49 14.38 2.29
CA PRO A 132 -9.96 14.80 3.59
C PRO A 132 -8.93 13.84 4.20
N HIS A 133 -8.88 12.60 3.72
CA HIS A 133 -8.03 11.52 4.23
C HIS A 133 -6.80 11.29 3.35
N LEU A 134 -6.83 11.71 2.07
CA LEU A 134 -5.71 11.51 1.16
C LEU A 134 -4.47 12.25 1.65
N ALA A 135 -3.41 11.50 1.85
CA ALA A 135 -2.10 12.03 2.18
C ALA A 135 -1.27 12.25 0.91
N SER A 136 -0.39 13.25 0.94
CA SER A 136 0.61 13.43 -0.10
C SER A 136 1.87 12.64 0.22
N PHE A 137 2.47 12.04 -0.80
CA PHE A 137 3.85 11.59 -0.71
C PHE A 137 4.75 12.82 -0.63
N GLU A 138 5.71 12.83 0.29
CA GLU A 138 6.68 13.90 0.36
C GLU A 138 7.54 13.88 -0.90
N ALA A 139 7.73 15.04 -1.53
CA ALA A 139 8.47 15.16 -2.78
C ALA A 139 9.99 15.00 -2.59
N GLU A 140 10.48 15.12 -1.35
CA GLU A 140 11.91 15.12 -1.06
C GLU A 140 12.39 13.73 -0.62
N HIS A 141 13.41 13.24 -1.31
CA HIS A 141 14.22 12.15 -0.80
C HIS A 141 14.96 12.65 0.42
N THR A 142 14.43 12.33 1.60
CA THR A 142 15.03 12.67 2.89
C THR A 142 16.32 11.88 3.19
N GLY A 143 16.84 11.12 2.23
CA GLY A 143 18.03 10.29 2.38
C GLY A 143 17.84 9.07 3.27
N HIS A 144 16.61 8.79 3.73
CA HIS A 144 16.32 7.60 4.52
C HIS A 144 16.41 6.34 3.66
N THR A 145 17.22 5.39 4.13
CA THR A 145 17.33 4.04 3.58
C THR A 145 16.87 3.04 4.62
N PHE A 146 16.45 1.86 4.18
CA PHE A 146 16.31 0.73 5.09
C PHE A 146 17.63 0.42 5.80
N PRO A 147 17.59 -0.25 6.97
CA PRO A 147 18.79 -0.81 7.57
C PRO A 147 19.56 -1.69 6.59
N GLU A 148 20.88 -1.74 6.74
CA GLU A 148 21.79 -2.32 5.75
C GLU A 148 21.38 -3.73 5.26
N GLY A 149 20.98 -4.61 6.19
CA GLY A 149 20.54 -5.96 5.86
C GLY A 149 19.29 -5.98 4.97
N LEU A 150 18.25 -5.25 5.38
CA LEU A 150 17.02 -5.12 4.61
C LEU A 150 17.23 -4.37 3.29
N HIS A 151 18.10 -3.36 3.27
CA HIS A 151 18.43 -2.61 2.06
C HIS A 151 19.11 -3.49 0.99
N ARG A 152 19.97 -4.44 1.40
CA ARG A 152 20.54 -5.43 0.46
C ARG A 152 19.46 -6.32 -0.14
N LEU A 153 18.52 -6.80 0.68
CA LEU A 153 17.40 -7.62 0.21
C LEU A 153 16.50 -6.82 -0.74
N TYR A 154 16.21 -5.56 -0.40
CA TYR A 154 15.47 -4.67 -1.28
C TYR A 154 16.15 -4.55 -2.65
N ARG A 155 17.45 -4.24 -2.69
CA ARG A 155 18.20 -4.13 -3.94
C ARG A 155 18.19 -5.41 -4.78
N ALA A 156 18.24 -6.59 -4.15
CA ALA A 156 18.10 -7.87 -4.85
C ALA A 156 16.68 -8.06 -5.41
N SER A 157 15.66 -7.72 -4.61
CA SER A 157 14.27 -7.87 -5.02
C SER A 157 13.85 -6.97 -6.19
N LEU A 158 14.64 -5.94 -6.54
CA LEU A 158 14.41 -5.07 -7.70
C LEU A 158 14.54 -5.79 -9.06
N GLU A 159 15.01 -7.04 -9.08
CA GLU A 159 14.89 -7.90 -10.25
C GLU A 159 13.42 -8.16 -10.61
N LEU A 160 12.54 -8.22 -9.60
CA LEU A 160 11.10 -8.25 -9.80
C LEU A 160 10.60 -6.83 -10.09
N ILE A 161 10.06 -6.66 -11.31
CA ILE A 161 9.48 -5.39 -11.77
C ILE A 161 7.96 -5.52 -11.83
N ILE A 162 7.27 -4.55 -11.24
CA ILE A 162 5.83 -4.36 -11.38
C ILE A 162 5.58 -3.41 -12.55
N THR A 163 4.99 -3.96 -13.61
CA THR A 163 4.64 -3.21 -14.81
C THR A 163 3.35 -2.43 -14.61
N GLU A 164 3.06 -1.48 -15.49
CA GLU A 164 1.77 -0.76 -15.49
C GLU A 164 0.57 -1.70 -15.69
N GLU A 165 0.76 -2.83 -16.39
CA GLU A 165 -0.30 -3.84 -16.54
C GLU A 165 -0.59 -4.55 -15.22
N ASP A 166 0.46 -4.97 -14.50
CA ASP A 166 0.31 -5.53 -13.15
C ASP A 166 -0.38 -4.52 -12.22
N TYR A 167 0.00 -3.24 -12.34
CA TYR A 167 -0.46 -2.16 -11.48
C TYR A 167 -1.94 -1.79 -11.69
N ARG A 168 -2.52 -2.06 -12.87
CA ARG A 168 -3.97 -1.89 -13.12
C ARG A 168 -4.84 -2.89 -12.35
N HIS A 169 -4.24 -3.97 -11.87
CA HIS A 169 -4.92 -4.99 -11.09
C HIS A 169 -4.70 -4.83 -9.59
N VAL A 170 -4.05 -3.72 -9.19
CA VAL A 170 -3.89 -3.28 -7.81
C VAL A 170 -5.12 -2.47 -7.36
#